data_AF-A0A7V2LJ32-F1
#
_entry.id   AF-A0A7V2LJ32-F1
#
_cell.length_a   1.000
_cell.length_b   1.000
_cell.length_c   1.000
_cell.angle_alpha   90.00
_cell.angle_beta   90.00
_cell.angle_gamma   90.00
#
_symmetry.space_group_name_H-M   'P 1'
#
loop_
_entity.id
_entity.type
_entity.pdbx_description
1 polymer ?
#
loop_
_entity_poly.entity_id
_entity_poly.type
_entity_poly.pdbx_seq_one_letter_code
_entity_poly.pdbx_strand_id
1 'polypeptide(L)'
;MRFKSLLAETIAQAEAIGLEALFPNLDFVIAKEDLTPAMVQKLCRDEFDAIDKAEALYVLNPDGYTGALVKIEIGYALGKDKPVYFSEPANSLELDALCSGVIPVDDIEQFSDM
;
A
#
# COMPACT_ATOMS: atom_id res chain seq x y z
N MET A 1 14.48 0.43 -0.98
CA MET A 1 13.23 -0.17 -0.48
C MET A 1 13.37 -1.69 -0.43
N ARG A 2 12.87 -2.35 0.63
CA ARG A 2 13.10 -3.78 0.91
C ARG A 2 12.51 -4.73 -0.13
N PHE A 3 11.33 -4.42 -0.68
CA PHE A 3 10.58 -5.30 -1.58
C PHE A 3 10.40 -4.69 -2.98
N LYS A 4 11.45 -4.02 -3.50
CA LYS A 4 11.35 -3.24 -4.76
C LYS A 4 10.94 -4.08 -5.98
N SER A 5 11.49 -5.30 -6.14
CA SER A 5 11.15 -6.16 -7.27
C SER A 5 9.70 -6.66 -7.19
N LEU A 6 9.30 -7.20 -6.04
CA LEU A 6 7.93 -7.67 -5.82
C LEU A 6 6.90 -6.57 -6.06
N LEU A 7 7.17 -5.35 -5.59
CA LEU A 7 6.28 -4.22 -5.84
C LEU A 7 6.18 -3.90 -7.34
N ALA A 8 7.30 -3.85 -8.06
CA ALA A 8 7.28 -3.56 -9.50
C ALA A 8 6.51 -4.63 -10.28
N GLU A 9 6.66 -5.89 -9.91
CA GLU A 9 5.90 -7.01 -10.48
C GLU A 9 4.41 -6.91 -10.18
N THR A 10 4.05 -6.59 -8.92
CA THR A 10 2.66 -6.41 -8.49
C THR A 10 1.99 -5.26 -9.25
N ILE A 11 2.68 -4.12 -9.42
CA ILE A 11 2.19 -2.98 -10.20
C ILE A 11 1.95 -3.40 -11.65
N ALA A 12 2.90 -4.11 -12.27
CA ALA A 12 2.74 -4.57 -13.65
C ALA A 12 1.56 -5.55 -13.82
N GLN A 13 1.29 -6.42 -12.84
CA GLN A 13 0.13 -7.30 -12.84
C GLN A 13 -1.18 -6.53 -12.69
N ALA A 14 -1.24 -5.57 -11.77
CA ALA A 14 -2.40 -4.69 -11.57
C ALA A 14 -2.71 -3.88 -12.85
N GLU A 15 -1.69 -3.32 -13.50
CA GLU A 15 -1.84 -2.58 -14.75
C GLU A 15 -2.32 -3.48 -15.90
N ALA A 16 -1.87 -4.73 -15.95
CA ALA A 16 -2.30 -5.68 -16.97
C ALA A 16 -3.80 -6.02 -16.91
N ILE A 17 -4.44 -5.85 -15.75
CA ILE A 17 -5.88 -6.03 -15.55
C ILE A 17 -6.66 -4.69 -15.55
N GLY A 18 -5.99 -3.57 -15.86
CA GLY A 18 -6.62 -2.26 -16.00
C GLY A 18 -6.72 -1.44 -14.71
N LEU A 19 -6.04 -1.85 -13.63
CA LEU A 19 -5.92 -1.04 -12.41
C LEU A 19 -4.75 -0.06 -12.53
N GLU A 20 -4.88 1.08 -11.85
CA GLU A 20 -3.82 2.08 -11.75
C GLU A 20 -3.25 2.11 -10.33
N ALA A 21 -1.94 1.87 -10.20
CA ALA A 21 -1.24 2.02 -8.93
C ALA A 21 -0.79 3.49 -8.77
N LEU A 22 -1.44 4.23 -7.88
CA LEU A 22 -1.12 5.65 -7.64
C LEU A 22 0.14 5.87 -6.79
N PHE A 23 0.55 4.86 -6.00
CA PHE A 23 1.69 4.92 -5.08
C PHE A 23 2.21 3.48 -4.80
N PRO A 24 3.50 3.27 -4.44
CA PRO A 24 4.57 4.24 -4.23
C PRO A 24 5.37 4.61 -5.47
N ASN A 25 5.94 5.81 -5.43
CA ASN A 25 6.87 6.29 -6.45
C ASN A 25 8.18 5.48 -6.41
N LEU A 26 8.36 4.58 -7.39
CA LEU A 26 9.53 3.69 -7.51
C LEU A 26 10.87 4.42 -7.69
N ASP A 27 10.82 5.69 -8.12
CA ASP A 27 11.96 6.57 -8.35
C ASP A 27 12.33 7.39 -7.10
N PHE A 28 11.57 7.26 -6.01
CA PHE A 28 11.92 7.89 -4.74
C PHE A 28 13.12 7.15 -4.11
N VAL A 29 14.32 7.71 -4.31
CA VAL A 29 15.57 7.18 -3.77
C VAL A 29 16.17 8.22 -2.84
N ILE A 30 15.78 8.20 -1.57
CA ILE A 30 16.42 8.95 -0.50
C ILE A 30 16.89 7.98 0.56
N ALA A 31 18.15 8.11 0.96
CA ALA A 31 18.72 7.31 2.01
C ALA A 31 18.06 7.65 3.35
N LYS A 32 17.90 6.67 4.25
CA LYS A 32 17.13 6.88 5.49
C LYS A 32 17.80 7.91 6.40
N GLU A 33 19.13 7.98 6.35
CA GLU A 33 19.95 8.93 7.10
C GLU A 33 19.72 10.38 6.67
N ASP A 34 19.34 10.59 5.41
CA ASP A 34 19.09 11.91 4.82
C ASP A 34 17.64 12.39 5.00
N LEU A 35 16.78 11.55 5.58
CA LEU A 35 15.37 11.90 5.81
C LEU A 35 15.24 12.92 6.96
N THR A 36 14.69 14.08 6.63
CA THR A 36 14.24 15.05 7.63
C THR A 36 12.75 14.86 7.95
N PRO A 37 12.28 15.31 9.13
CA PRO A 37 10.85 15.30 9.45
C PRO A 37 9.98 16.01 8.40
N ALA A 38 10.46 17.11 7.81
CA ALA A 38 9.73 17.84 6.78
C ALA A 38 9.59 17.03 5.47
N MET A 39 10.62 16.27 5.11
CA MET A 39 10.58 15.37 3.94
C MET A 39 9.62 14.21 4.18
N VAL A 40 9.66 13.59 5.36
CA VAL A 40 8.70 12.53 5.73
C VAL A 40 7.28 13.08 5.75
N GLN A 41 7.07 14.28 6.29
CA GLN A 41 5.75 14.91 6.29
C GLN A 41 5.23 15.20 4.87
N LYS A 42 6.12 15.60 3.94
CA LYS A 42 5.75 15.76 2.54
C LYS A 42 5.38 14.42 1.92
N LEU A 43 6.18 13.37 2.15
CA LEU A 43 5.92 12.03 1.67
C LEU A 43 4.54 11.53 2.12
N CYS A 44 4.21 11.66 3.41
CA CYS A 44 2.90 11.31 3.94
C CYS A 44 1.76 12.09 3.27
N ARG A 45 1.94 13.38 2.97
CA ARG A 45 0.92 14.16 2.25
C ARG A 45 0.74 13.67 0.81
N ASP A 46 1.83 13.34 0.13
CA ASP A 46 1.75 12.80 -1.22
C ASP A 46 1.04 11.43 -1.23
N GLU A 47 1.30 10.58 -0.22
CA GLU A 47 0.60 9.31 0.04
C GLU A 47 -0.91 9.52 0.31
N PHE A 48 -1.26 10.48 1.16
CA PHE A 48 -2.67 10.79 1.46
C PHE A 48 -3.41 11.34 0.25
N ASP A 49 -2.77 12.19 -0.55
CA ASP A 49 -3.34 12.71 -1.81
C ASP A 49 -3.60 11.59 -2.82
N ALA A 50 -2.77 10.53 -2.82
CA ALA A 50 -3.00 9.33 -3.62
C ALA A 50 -4.19 8.52 -3.08
N ILE A 51 -4.25 8.29 -1.76
CA ILE A 51 -5.36 7.56 -1.11
C ILE A 51 -6.70 8.27 -1.33
N ASP A 52 -6.73 9.60 -1.29
CA ASP A 52 -7.93 10.39 -1.54
C ASP A 52 -8.52 10.14 -2.94
N LYS A 53 -7.66 9.87 -3.93
CA LYS A 53 -8.03 9.60 -5.33
C LYS A 53 -8.27 8.12 -5.60
N ALA A 54 -7.69 7.23 -4.79
CA ALA A 54 -7.82 5.79 -4.95
C ALA A 54 -9.22 5.28 -4.57
N GLU A 55 -9.61 4.15 -5.12
CA GLU A 55 -10.84 3.44 -4.74
C GLU A 55 -10.61 2.54 -3.52
N ALA A 56 -9.41 1.98 -3.38
CA ALA A 56 -9.00 1.11 -2.29
C ALA A 56 -7.50 1.31 -1.96
N LEU A 57 -7.09 0.88 -0.77
CA LEU A 57 -5.68 0.73 -0.42
C LEU A 57 -5.30 -0.76 -0.48
N TYR A 58 -4.33 -1.11 -1.33
CA TYR A 58 -3.74 -2.45 -1.37
C TYR A 58 -2.36 -2.44 -0.72
N VAL A 59 -2.18 -3.19 0.37
CA VAL A 59 -0.94 -3.25 1.14
C VAL A 59 -0.17 -4.51 0.78
N LEU A 60 1.00 -4.31 0.19
CA LEU A 60 1.97 -5.37 -0.05
C LEU A 60 2.75 -5.64 1.26
N ASN A 61 2.36 -6.67 2.01
CA ASN A 61 2.88 -7.02 3.32
C ASN A 61 3.47 -8.44 3.37
N PRO A 62 4.54 -8.74 2.61
CA PRO A 62 5.16 -10.05 2.60
C PRO A 62 5.66 -10.45 3.99
N ASP A 63 5.48 -11.72 4.33
CA ASP A 63 5.72 -12.30 5.66
C ASP A 63 4.89 -11.60 6.76
N GLY A 64 3.76 -11.00 6.40
CA GLY A 64 2.92 -10.17 7.26
C GLY A 64 3.57 -8.85 7.74
N TYR A 65 4.69 -8.43 7.15
CA TYR A 65 5.37 -7.22 7.59
C TYR A 65 4.64 -5.95 7.16
N THR A 66 4.27 -5.10 8.13
CA THR A 66 3.70 -3.76 7.88
C THR A 66 4.59 -2.67 8.47
N GLY A 67 5.07 -1.76 7.61
CA GLY A 67 5.90 -0.62 8.00
C GLY A 67 5.13 0.42 8.85
N ALA A 68 5.86 1.25 9.62
CA ALA A 68 5.22 2.25 10.48
C ALA A 68 4.40 3.30 9.71
N LEU A 69 4.90 3.77 8.56
CA LEU A 69 4.17 4.69 7.67
C LEU A 69 2.94 4.02 7.07
N VAL A 70 3.06 2.78 6.60
CA VAL A 70 1.94 1.98 6.07
C VAL A 70 0.80 1.86 7.09
N LYS A 71 1.10 1.72 8.38
CA LYS A 71 0.05 1.72 9.43
C LYS A 71 -0.71 3.05 9.52
N ILE A 72 -0.05 4.18 9.24
CA ILE A 72 -0.69 5.49 9.17
C ILE A 72 -1.57 5.58 7.92
N GLU A 73 -1.09 5.09 6.77
CA GLU A 73 -1.86 5.00 5.53
C GLU A 73 -3.13 4.16 5.71
N ILE A 74 -3.04 2.99 6.36
CA ILE A 74 -4.19 2.14 6.71
C ILE A 74 -5.20 2.94 7.53
N GLY A 75 -4.77 3.59 8.61
CA GLY A 75 -5.65 4.41 9.44
C GLY A 75 -6.30 5.56 8.68
N TYR A 76 -5.54 6.21 7.78
CA TYR A 76 -6.05 7.30 6.95
C TYR A 76 -7.10 6.79 5.95
N ALA A 77 -6.82 5.71 5.21
CA ALA A 77 -7.74 5.10 4.25
C ALA A 77 -9.07 4.72 4.91
N LEU A 78 -9.02 4.09 6.09
CA LEU A 78 -10.22 3.76 6.87
C LEU A 78 -11.00 5.01 7.28
N GLY A 79 -10.31 6.08 7.70
CA GLY A 79 -10.94 7.37 8.00
C GLY A 79 -11.57 8.08 6.78
N LYS A 80 -11.26 7.61 5.57
CA LYS A 80 -11.82 8.07 4.29
C LYS A 80 -12.86 7.10 3.73
N ASP A 81 -13.31 6.12 4.52
CA ASP A 81 -14.22 5.05 4.11
C ASP A 81 -13.72 4.26 2.88
N LYS A 82 -12.38 4.13 2.74
CA LYS A 82 -11.75 3.34 1.69
C LYS A 82 -11.50 1.92 2.19
N PRO A 83 -11.87 0.87 1.42
CA PRO A 83 -11.53 -0.49 1.78
C PRO A 83 -10.01 -0.70 1.73
N VAL A 84 -9.51 -1.55 2.62
CA VAL A 84 -8.08 -1.86 2.77
C VAL A 84 -7.90 -3.36 2.56
N TYR A 85 -7.05 -3.74 1.60
CA TYR A 85 -6.75 -5.13 1.28
C TYR A 85 -5.28 -5.42 1.54
N PHE A 86 -4.98 -6.61 2.03
CA PHE A 86 -3.60 -7.05 2.27
C PHE A 86 -3.21 -8.17 1.30
N SER A 87 -1.93 -8.24 0.91
CA SER A 87 -1.41 -9.37 0.15
C SER A 87 -1.30 -10.64 0.99
N GLU A 88 -1.07 -10.50 2.29
CA GLU A 88 -0.96 -11.59 3.27
C GLU A 88 -1.62 -11.18 4.60
N PRO A 89 -1.90 -12.08 5.55
CA PRO A 89 -2.25 -11.69 6.92
C PRO A 89 -1.12 -10.88 7.59
N ALA A 90 -1.44 -9.81 8.30
CA ALA A 90 -0.46 -8.86 8.85
C ALA A 90 0.24 -9.33 10.14
N ASN A 91 0.04 -10.59 10.55
CA ASN A 91 0.56 -11.17 11.79
C ASN A 91 0.25 -10.31 13.04
N SER A 92 -0.86 -9.57 12.98
CA SER A 92 -1.33 -8.64 14.01
C SER A 92 -2.84 -8.66 13.98
N LEU A 93 -3.44 -9.14 15.06
CA LEU A 93 -4.90 -9.23 15.20
C LEU A 93 -5.56 -7.86 14.95
N GLU A 94 -4.92 -6.79 15.40
CA GLU A 94 -5.42 -5.43 15.25
C GLU A 94 -5.44 -5.00 13.78
N LEU A 95 -4.40 -5.30 13.00
CA LEU A 95 -4.37 -4.96 11.58
C LEU A 95 -5.29 -5.86 10.77
N ASP A 96 -5.32 -7.16 11.07
CA ASP A 96 -6.18 -8.12 10.38
C ASP A 96 -7.66 -7.80 10.60
N ALA A 97 -8.03 -7.27 11.77
CA ALA A 97 -9.39 -6.81 12.06
C ALA A 97 -9.81 -5.54 11.30
N LEU A 98 -8.85 -4.76 10.79
CA LEU A 98 -9.08 -3.55 10.00
C LEU A 98 -9.07 -3.83 8.48
N CYS A 99 -8.71 -5.04 8.08
CA CYS A 99 -8.63 -5.45 6.70
C CYS A 99 -10.02 -5.79 6.13
N SER A 100 -10.31 -5.31 4.93
CA SER A 100 -11.51 -5.68 4.15
C SER A 100 -11.38 -7.06 3.52
N GLY A 101 -10.16 -7.55 3.32
CA GLY A 101 -9.87 -8.89 2.82
C GLY A 101 -8.40 -9.10 2.49
N VAL A 102 -7.97 -10.37 2.49
CA VAL A 102 -6.64 -10.76 2.02
C VAL A 102 -6.76 -11.21 0.57
N ILE A 103 -6.07 -10.51 -0.33
CA ILE A 103 -6.00 -10.83 -1.77
C ILE A 103 -4.51 -11.04 -2.09
N PRO A 104 -4.06 -12.30 -2.22
CA PRO A 104 -2.69 -12.61 -2.61
C PRO A 104 -2.30 -11.91 -3.92
N VAL A 105 -1.02 -11.58 -4.08
CA VAL A 105 -0.51 -10.96 -5.31
C VAL A 105 -0.85 -11.80 -6.54
N ASP A 106 -0.75 -13.13 -6.41
CA ASP A 106 -1.07 -14.08 -7.48
C ASP A 106 -2.57 -14.10 -7.86
N ASP A 107 -3.43 -13.49 -7.06
CA ASP A 107 -4.88 -13.43 -7.25
C ASP A 107 -5.38 -11.98 -7.43
N ILE A 108 -4.52 -11.04 -7.84
CA ILE A 108 -4.86 -9.61 -7.97
C ILE A 108 -5.98 -9.34 -8.98
N GLU A 109 -6.23 -10.26 -9.91
CA GLU A 109 -7.35 -10.22 -10.85
C GLU A 109 -8.72 -10.18 -10.17
N GLN A 110 -8.83 -10.61 -8.90
CA GLN A 110 -10.08 -10.53 -8.13
C GLN A 110 -10.64 -9.10 -8.03
N PHE A 111 -9.78 -8.07 -8.16
CA PHE A 111 -10.22 -6.67 -8.21
C PHE A 111 -11.01 -6.31 -9.48
N SER A 112 -10.88 -7.08 -10.56
CA SER A 112 -11.63 -6.83 -11.81
C SER A 112 -13.11 -7.24 -11.70
N ASP A 113 -13.43 -8.08 -10.72
CA ASP A 113 -14.78 -8.61 -10.47
C ASP A 113 -15.56 -7.79 -9.42
N MET A 114 -14.95 -6.74 -8.86
CA MET A 114 -15.49 -5.87 -7.80
C MET A 114 -16.15 -4.61 -8.36
#